data_AF-A0A166F2F9-F1
#
_entry.id   AF-A0A166F2F9-F1
#
_cell.length_a   1.000
_cell.length_b   1.000
_cell.length_c   1.000
_cell.angle_alpha   90.00
_cell.angle_beta   90.00
_cell.angle_gamma   90.00
#
_symmetry.space_group_name_H-M   'P 1'
#
loop_
_entity.id
_entity.type
_entity.pdbx_description
1 polymer ?
#
loop_
_entity_poly.entity_id
_entity_poly.type
_entity_poly.pdbx_seq_one_letter_code
_entity_poly.pdbx_strand_id
1 'polypeptide(L)'
;MLESPTLAPMWTPKIYRHISAFYIDEAHRVHKSSSWRPGYTNIYKLHDLIQRTASECGETIHIPIIALSATLPTSYQHSVVTHTGMRPDYKLINLGHRRPELLHVIINMEYDVSSFKDLNFLLPLES
;
A
#
# COMPACT_ATOMS: atom_id res chain seq x y z
N MET A 1 17.04 -0.40 10.36
CA MET A 1 16.79 -0.21 8.90
C MET A 1 16.47 -1.59 8.36
N LEU A 2 15.19 -1.95 8.22
CA LEU A 2 14.84 -3.25 7.63
C LEU A 2 15.05 -3.09 6.13
N GLU A 3 16.16 -3.61 5.64
CA GLU A 3 16.50 -3.63 4.22
C GLU A 3 15.32 -4.24 3.45
N SER A 4 15.02 -3.70 2.26
CA SER A 4 14.15 -4.38 1.30
C SER A 4 14.47 -5.87 1.29
N PRO A 5 13.48 -6.77 1.14
CA PRO A 5 13.82 -8.16 0.86
C PRO A 5 14.72 -8.14 -0.37
N THR A 6 16.00 -8.47 -0.18
CA THR A 6 16.89 -8.85 -1.26
C THR A 6 16.14 -9.98 -1.94
N LEU A 7 15.59 -9.73 -3.12
CA LEU A 7 14.83 -10.73 -3.88
C LEU A 7 15.83 -11.83 -4.23
N ALA A 8 15.98 -12.79 -3.33
CA ALA A 8 16.85 -13.92 -3.53
C ALA A 8 16.19 -14.78 -4.62
N PRO A 9 16.93 -15.14 -5.68
CA PRO A 9 16.43 -15.99 -6.77
C PRO A 9 16.18 -17.44 -6.34
N MET A 10 15.87 -17.69 -5.06
CA MET A 10 15.61 -19.02 -4.51
C MET A 10 14.35 -19.69 -5.08
N TRP A 11 13.58 -18.99 -5.92
CA TRP A 11 12.26 -19.45 -6.33
C TRP A 11 12.38 -20.11 -7.70
N THR A 12 12.23 -21.43 -7.73
CA THR A 12 12.18 -22.18 -8.99
C THR A 12 10.88 -21.88 -9.73
N PRO A 13 10.83 -22.04 -11.07
CA PRO A 13 9.60 -21.87 -11.85
C PRO A 13 8.43 -22.70 -11.31
N LYS A 14 8.72 -23.89 -10.77
CA LYS A 14 7.72 -24.75 -10.13
C LYS A 14 7.02 -24.05 -8.96
N ILE A 15 7.73 -23.26 -8.17
CA ILE A 15 7.13 -22.52 -7.04
C ILE A 15 6.18 -21.44 -7.57
N TYR A 16 6.61 -20.67 -8.58
CA TYR A 16 5.80 -19.61 -9.17
C TYR A 16 4.45 -20.11 -9.72
N ARG A 17 4.38 -21.35 -10.24
CA ARG A 17 3.12 -21.96 -10.68
C ARG A 17 2.08 -22.15 -9.58
N HIS A 18 2.52 -22.23 -8.33
CA HIS A 18 1.64 -22.41 -7.17
C HIS A 18 1.26 -21.07 -6.52
N ILE A 19 1.76 -19.95 -7.03
CA ILE A 19 1.45 -18.63 -6.51
C ILE A 19 0.25 -18.07 -7.27
N SER A 20 -0.84 -17.85 -6.55
CA SER A 20 -2.07 -17.30 -7.14
C SER A 20 -2.01 -15.78 -7.36
N ALA A 21 -1.36 -15.04 -6.45
CA ALA A 21 -1.25 -13.59 -6.50
C ALA A 21 -0.18 -13.07 -5.53
N PHE A 22 0.29 -11.84 -5.76
CA PHE A 22 1.00 -11.04 -4.76
C PHE A 22 0.11 -9.92 -4.24
N TYR A 23 0.00 -9.82 -2.92
CA TYR A 23 -0.72 -8.74 -2.25
C TYR A 23 0.28 -7.75 -1.66
N ILE A 24 0.10 -6.47 -2.00
CA ILE A 24 0.86 -5.36 -1.45
C ILE A 24 -0.08 -4.60 -0.53
N ASP A 25 0.13 -4.77 0.77
CA ASP A 25 -0.58 -4.00 1.78
C ASP A 25 0.03 -2.60 1.94
N GLU A 26 -0.76 -1.63 2.41
CA GLU A 26 -0.35 -0.24 2.61
C GLU A 26 0.39 0.38 1.41
N ALA A 27 -0.12 0.14 0.20
CA ALA A 27 0.57 0.46 -1.04
C ALA A 27 0.94 1.94 -1.21
N HIS A 28 0.27 2.85 -0.50
CA HIS A 28 0.60 4.27 -0.48
C HIS A 28 2.02 4.57 0.01
N ARG A 29 2.63 3.65 0.78
CA ARG A 29 3.98 3.81 1.34
C ARG A 29 5.11 3.78 0.30
N VAL A 30 4.82 3.49 -0.97
CA VAL A 30 5.75 3.69 -2.11
C VAL A 30 6.08 5.17 -2.33
N HIS A 31 5.14 6.08 -2.04
CA HIS A 31 5.27 7.49 -2.33
C HIS A 31 6.06 8.17 -1.20
N LYS A 32 6.94 9.10 -1.56
CA LYS A 32 7.75 9.89 -0.62
C LYS A 32 6.87 10.86 0.18
N SER A 33 6.28 10.35 1.24
CA SER A 33 5.46 11.05 2.23
C SER A 33 5.97 10.74 3.65
N SER A 34 5.27 11.22 4.68
CA SER A 34 5.58 10.92 6.08
C SER A 34 5.56 9.42 6.42
N SER A 35 4.83 8.60 5.66
CA SER A 35 4.71 7.14 5.84
C SER A 35 5.61 6.33 4.91
N TRP A 36 6.49 7.00 4.15
CA TRP A 36 7.30 6.38 3.10
C TRP A 36 8.17 5.24 3.61
N ARG A 37 8.16 4.12 2.89
CA ARG A 37 9.10 3.02 3.08
C ARG A 37 9.91 2.83 1.81
N PRO A 38 11.22 3.13 1.81
CA PRO A 38 12.03 3.06 0.60
C PRO A 38 12.02 1.67 -0.02
N GLY A 39 11.83 0.61 0.77
CA GLY A 39 11.82 -0.73 0.22
C GLY A 39 10.65 -1.06 -0.70
N TYR A 40 9.56 -0.29 -0.62
CA TYR A 40 8.40 -0.45 -1.49
C TYR A 40 8.67 0.01 -2.93
N THR A 41 9.70 0.84 -3.16
CA THR A 41 10.05 1.31 -4.51
C THR A 41 10.63 0.20 -5.39
N ASN A 42 11.00 -0.93 -4.80
CA ASN A 42 11.59 -2.07 -5.48
C ASN A 42 10.59 -3.15 -5.89
N ILE A 43 9.29 -3.00 -5.55
CA ILE A 43 8.31 -4.09 -5.75
C ILE A 43 8.15 -4.45 -7.22
N TYR A 44 8.23 -3.48 -8.14
CA TYR A 44 8.18 -3.72 -9.59
C TYR A 44 9.21 -4.78 -10.06
N LYS A 45 10.35 -4.93 -9.37
CA LYS A 45 11.40 -5.91 -9.70
C LYS A 45 10.91 -7.36 -9.56
N LEU A 46 9.82 -7.59 -8.83
CA LEU A 46 9.19 -8.91 -8.72
C LEU A 46 8.65 -9.39 -10.08
N HIS A 47 8.06 -8.49 -10.86
CA HIS A 47 7.59 -8.81 -12.22
C HIS A 47 8.74 -9.25 -13.11
N ASP A 48 9.83 -8.47 -13.12
CA ASP A 48 11.04 -8.79 -13.86
C ASP A 48 11.59 -10.17 -13.49
N LEU A 49 11.66 -10.48 -12.19
CA LEU A 49 12.17 -11.76 -11.71
C LEU A 49 11.32 -12.93 -12.21
N ILE A 50 9.98 -12.85 -12.06
CA ILE A 50 9.05 -13.90 -12.51
C ILE A 50 9.15 -14.11 -14.01
N GLN A 51 9.20 -13.03 -14.79
CA GLN A 51 9.30 -13.10 -16.24
C GLN A 51 10.61 -13.74 -16.71
N ARG A 52 11.74 -13.36 -16.09
CA ARG A 52 13.05 -13.96 -16.39
C ARG A 52 13.07 -15.45 -16.07
N THR A 53 12.67 -15.83 -14.86
CA THR A 53 12.63 -17.24 -14.43
C THR A 53 11.69 -18.09 -15.29
N ALA A 54 10.54 -17.56 -15.69
CA ALA A 54 9.62 -18.26 -16.58
C ALA A 54 10.24 -18.44 -17.98
N SER A 55 10.84 -17.38 -18.55
CA SER A 55 11.44 -17.40 -19.89
C SER A 55 12.62 -18.37 -20.00
N GLU A 56 13.49 -18.43 -18.98
CA GLU A 56 14.62 -19.37 -18.92
C GLU A 56 14.17 -20.84 -19.00
N CYS A 57 12.94 -21.13 -18.59
CA CYS A 57 12.35 -22.47 -18.61
C CYS A 57 11.38 -22.68 -19.80
N GLY A 58 11.31 -21.75 -20.74
CA GLY A 58 10.40 -21.83 -21.89
C GLY A 58 8.93 -21.67 -21.52
N GLU A 59 8.62 -21.03 -20.40
CA GLU A 59 7.26 -20.87 -19.90
C GLU A 59 6.85 -19.41 -19.83
N THR A 60 5.55 -19.17 -19.85
CA THR A 60 4.95 -17.88 -19.53
C THR A 60 4.15 -18.04 -18.25
N ILE A 61 4.60 -17.40 -17.17
CA ILE A 61 3.90 -17.38 -15.90
C ILE A 61 3.38 -15.97 -15.66
N HIS A 62 2.07 -15.84 -15.48
CA HIS A 62 1.42 -14.58 -15.16
C HIS A 62 0.85 -14.64 -13.74
N ILE A 63 1.49 -13.92 -12.82
CA ILE A 63 1.01 -13.79 -11.43
C ILE A 63 0.44 -12.37 -11.25
N PRO A 64 -0.84 -12.21 -10.87
CA PRO A 64 -1.42 -10.90 -10.62
C PRO A 64 -0.81 -10.25 -9.38
N ILE A 65 -0.65 -8.92 -9.45
CA ILE A 65 -0.31 -8.07 -8.31
C ILE A 65 -1.55 -7.28 -7.90
N ILE A 66 -1.85 -7.30 -6.61
CA ILE A 66 -3.00 -6.63 -6.01
C ILE A 66 -2.45 -5.66 -4.96
N ALA A 67 -2.56 -4.36 -5.23
CA ALA A 67 -2.18 -3.30 -4.31
C ALA A 67 -3.39 -2.80 -3.53
N LEU A 68 -3.28 -2.80 -2.20
CA LEU A 68 -4.33 -2.40 -1.28
C LEU A 68 -3.87 -1.17 -0.49
N SER A 69 -4.76 -0.21 -0.30
CA SER A 69 -4.51 0.94 0.57
C SER A 69 -5.82 1.55 1.03
N ALA A 70 -5.93 1.84 2.33
CA ALA A 70 -7.05 2.59 2.90
C ALA A 70 -6.92 4.10 2.61
N THR A 71 -5.69 4.59 2.51
CA THR A 71 -5.37 6.01 2.32
C THR A 71 -4.56 6.16 1.04
N LEU A 72 -5.24 6.47 -0.07
CA LEU A 72 -4.56 6.69 -1.36
C LEU A 72 -4.95 8.03 -1.97
N PRO A 73 -4.24 9.12 -1.59
CA PRO A 73 -4.37 10.40 -2.26
C PRO A 73 -4.16 10.26 -3.77
N THR A 74 -4.94 10.99 -4.57
CA THR A 74 -4.85 10.94 -6.04
C THR A 74 -3.44 11.26 -6.54
N SER A 75 -2.73 12.17 -5.88
CA SER A 75 -1.34 12.53 -6.21
C SER A 75 -0.36 11.36 -6.09
N TYR A 76 -0.68 10.32 -5.31
CA TYR A 76 0.20 9.17 -5.09
C TYR A 76 -0.01 8.07 -6.13
N GLN A 77 -1.10 8.11 -6.90
CA GLN A 77 -1.50 7.05 -7.83
C GLN A 77 -0.41 6.73 -8.84
N HIS A 78 0.20 7.75 -9.44
CA HIS A 78 1.31 7.54 -10.39
C HIS A 78 2.48 6.82 -9.72
N SER A 79 2.84 7.19 -8.49
CA SER A 79 3.90 6.50 -7.75
C SER A 79 3.53 5.05 -7.44
N VAL A 80 2.29 4.75 -7.07
CA VAL A 80 1.84 3.37 -6.85
C VAL A 80 1.94 2.55 -8.11
N VAL A 81 1.35 3.01 -9.21
CA VAL A 81 1.37 2.32 -10.50
C VAL A 81 2.82 2.00 -10.93
N THR A 82 3.69 3.00 -10.89
CA THR A 82 5.10 2.85 -11.31
C THR A 82 5.88 1.90 -10.41
N HIS A 83 5.83 2.08 -9.09
CA HIS A 83 6.71 1.34 -8.18
C HIS A 83 6.21 -0.07 -7.83
N THR A 84 4.91 -0.33 -7.97
CA THR A 84 4.35 -1.69 -7.83
C THR A 84 4.38 -2.47 -9.13
N GLY A 85 4.69 -1.83 -10.27
CA GLY A 85 4.79 -2.47 -11.57
C GLY A 85 3.44 -2.81 -12.19
N MET A 86 2.40 -2.02 -11.91
CA MET A 86 1.08 -2.24 -12.48
C MET A 86 1.10 -2.12 -14.00
N ARG A 87 0.43 -3.06 -14.66
CA ARG A 87 0.27 -3.03 -16.12
C ARG A 87 -0.60 -1.85 -16.57
N PRO A 88 -0.47 -1.37 -17.82
CA PRO A 88 -1.30 -0.28 -18.34
C PRO A 88 -2.82 -0.56 -18.29
N ASP A 89 -3.22 -1.83 -18.32
CA ASP A 89 -4.60 -2.29 -18.29
C ASP A 89 -5.14 -2.58 -16.86
N TYR A 90 -4.42 -2.16 -15.82
CA TYR A 90 -4.84 -2.36 -14.43
C TYR A 90 -6.24 -1.81 -14.14
N LYS A 91 -6.91 -2.40 -13.16
CA LYS A 91 -8.23 -1.97 -12.70
C LYS A 91 -8.09 -1.32 -11.33
N LEU A 92 -8.54 -0.08 -11.22
CA LEU A 92 -8.66 0.62 -9.95
C LEU A 92 -10.06 0.42 -9.39
N ILE A 93 -10.16 -0.17 -8.20
CA ILE A 93 -11.39 -0.21 -7.41
C ILE A 93 -11.25 0.84 -6.31
N ASN A 94 -12.02 1.92 -6.41
CA ASN A 94 -12.04 3.00 -5.43
C ASN A 94 -13.44 3.06 -4.80
N LEU A 95 -13.54 2.74 -3.52
CA LEU A 95 -14.80 2.75 -2.76
C LEU A 95 -15.17 4.16 -2.24
N GLY A 96 -14.31 5.15 -2.47
CA GLY A 96 -14.44 6.50 -1.93
C GLY A 96 -14.03 6.59 -0.46
N HIS A 97 -14.02 7.83 0.05
CA HIS A 97 -13.62 8.13 1.43
C HIS A 97 -14.80 8.59 2.30
N ARG A 98 -16.02 8.55 1.77
CA ARG A 98 -17.20 9.00 2.51
C ARG A 98 -17.52 7.99 3.61
N ARG A 99 -17.49 8.46 4.86
CA ARG A 99 -17.84 7.71 6.06
C ARG A 99 -19.03 8.39 6.74
N PRO A 100 -20.28 8.11 6.30
CA PRO A 100 -21.47 8.81 6.79
C PRO A 100 -21.71 8.66 8.29
N GLU A 101 -21.13 7.64 8.91
CA GLU A 101 -21.15 7.38 10.34
C GLU A 101 -20.19 8.27 11.14
N LEU A 102 -19.27 9.01 10.50
CA LEU A 102 -18.29 9.86 11.17
C LEU A 102 -18.71 11.33 11.14
N LEU A 103 -18.84 11.93 12.32
CA LEU A 103 -18.96 13.38 12.48
C LEU A 103 -17.56 14.01 12.51
N HIS A 104 -17.32 14.98 11.63
CA HIS A 104 -16.07 15.76 11.63
C HIS A 104 -16.32 17.09 12.36
N VAL A 105 -15.65 17.29 13.49
CA VAL A 105 -15.77 18.48 14.33
C VAL A 105 -14.41 19.18 14.38
N ILE A 106 -14.39 20.49 14.17
CA ILE A 106 -13.19 21.33 14.30
C ILE A 106 -13.44 22.27 15.47
N ILE A 107 -12.62 22.16 16.51
CA ILE A 107 -12.67 23.01 17.71
C ILE A 107 -11.32 23.68 17.83
N ASN A 108 -11.32 25.00 18.09
CA ASN A 108 -10.09 25.71 18.42
C ASN A 108 -9.67 25.32 19.84
N MET A 109 -8.41 24.93 20.02
CA MET A 109 -7.88 24.66 21.36
C MET A 109 -7.80 25.98 22.14
N GLU A 110 -8.43 26.02 23.32
CA GLU A 110 -8.36 27.15 24.25
C GLU A 110 -7.31 26.94 25.34
N TYR A 111 -6.91 25.68 25.56
CA TYR A 111 -5.92 25.29 26.56
C TYR A 111 -4.68 24.66 25.91
N ASP A 112 -3.64 24.48 26.72
CA ASP A 112 -2.44 23.76 26.28
C ASP A 112 -2.79 22.32 25.87
N VAL A 113 -2.19 21.83 24.78
CA VAL A 113 -2.47 20.50 24.20
C VAL A 113 -2.25 19.36 25.19
N SER A 114 -1.34 19.52 26.15
CA SER A 114 -1.06 18.53 27.19
C SER A 114 -2.06 18.53 28.33
N SER A 115 -2.98 19.50 28.39
CA SER A 115 -3.96 19.63 29.47
C SER A 115 -5.21 18.77 29.29
N PHE A 116 -5.46 18.26 28.08
CA PHE A 116 -6.65 17.47 27.70
C PHE A 116 -8.02 18.15 27.97
N LYS A 117 -8.04 19.40 28.45
CA LYS A 117 -9.28 20.11 28.84
C LYS A 117 -10.25 20.31 27.68
N ASP A 118 -9.74 20.60 26.50
CA ASP A 118 -10.54 20.77 25.28
C ASP A 118 -11.19 19.46 24.80
N LEU A 119 -10.80 18.31 25.33
CA LEU A 119 -11.38 17.00 24.98
C LEU A 119 -12.55 16.59 25.87
N ASN A 120 -13.00 17.45 26.79
CA ASN A 120 -14.09 17.13 27.71
C ASN A 120 -15.40 16.74 26.98
N PHE A 121 -15.63 17.24 25.77
CA PHE A 121 -16.80 16.88 24.96
C PHE A 121 -16.81 15.41 24.49
N LEU A 122 -15.67 14.70 24.58
CA LEU A 122 -15.56 13.27 24.26
C LEU A 122 -15.91 12.37 25.45
N LEU A 123 -15.90 12.91 26.67
CA LEU A 123 -16.26 12.16 27.85
C LEU A 123 -17.80 12.12 27.94
N PRO A 124 -18.42 10.95 28.15
CA PRO A 124 -19.83 10.90 28.47
C PRO A 124 -20.02 11.65 29.79
N LEU A 125 -20.69 12.81 29.74
CA LEU A 125 -21.11 13.49 30.94
C LEU A 125 -22.14 12.58 31.62
N GLU A 126 -21.80 12.08 32.81
CA GLU A 126 -22.77 11.41 33.67
C GLU A 126 -23.95 12.36 33.88
N SER A 127 -25.14 11.92 33.48
CA SER A 127 -26.42 12.58 33.70
C SER A 127 -26.82 12.55 35.17
#